data_AF-A0A523QJN9-F1
#
_entry.id   AF-A0A523QJN9-F1
#
_cell.length_a   1.000
_cell.length_b   1.000
_cell.length_c   1.000
_cell.angle_alpha   90.00
_cell.angle_beta   90.00
_cell.angle_gamma   90.00
#
_symmetry.space_group_name_H-M   'P 1'
#
loop_
_entity.id
_entity.type
_entity.pdbx_description
1 polymer ?
#
loop_
_entity_poly.entity_id
_entity_poly.type
_entity_poly.pdbx_seq_one_letter_code
_entity_poly.pdbx_strand_id
1 'polypeptide(L)'
;MPKVEQVGDNDWEFVYPPKYHELMDKFGEGIDLWEMGHTRSAEKTYKEIIEEFPGFIDVYHHLGLLYEEAGRDRLAFENWLRGYQIGKEAFPHTFTPGKDLLRWGVLDNRPFLRCTHGLGLCFFDRGNLAKGIELFEFIVSVNPNDNQGTRAILVEGYLKTGNYRGVLDVCGKYKDDIIPDLTYGKPYALFKLGDKGEATVLLREIIRLSPKVAKELLKKKHPPPRVLYPDRCTVGGHDEAFYYWERSGILWEDPGIKEGLIRNAGNGKCSR
;
A
#
# COMPACT_ATOMS: atom_id res chain seq x y z
N MET A 1 -21.93 -16.09 8.26
CA MET A 1 -20.86 -15.57 7.37
C MET A 1 -21.31 -14.26 6.77
N PRO A 2 -20.39 -13.33 6.46
CA PRO A 2 -20.72 -12.13 5.69
C PRO A 2 -21.14 -12.47 4.26
N LYS A 3 -21.79 -11.52 3.59
CA LYS A 3 -22.11 -11.54 2.16
C LYS A 3 -21.70 -10.22 1.53
N VAL A 4 -21.57 -10.18 0.21
CA VAL A 4 -21.39 -8.93 -0.53
C VAL A 4 -22.65 -8.67 -1.36
N GLU A 5 -23.29 -7.52 -1.13
CA GLU A 5 -24.57 -7.14 -1.75
C GLU A 5 -24.42 -5.83 -2.53
N GLN A 6 -25.19 -5.70 -3.61
CA GLN A 6 -25.19 -4.49 -4.43
C GLN A 6 -26.14 -3.47 -3.82
N VAL A 7 -25.63 -2.28 -3.52
CA VAL A 7 -26.38 -1.19 -2.88
C VAL A 7 -26.57 0.04 -3.76
N GLY A 8 -25.89 0.07 -4.91
CA GLY A 8 -26.05 1.10 -5.92
C GLY A 8 -25.49 0.68 -7.27
N ASP A 9 -25.44 1.61 -8.22
CA ASP A 9 -24.90 1.37 -9.55
C ASP A 9 -23.40 1.04 -9.48
N ASN A 10 -23.07 -0.24 -9.65
CA ASN A 10 -21.74 -0.81 -9.46
C ASN A 10 -21.16 -0.62 -8.05
N ASP A 11 -21.98 -0.25 -7.07
CA ASP A 11 -21.56 -0.07 -5.68
C ASP A 11 -22.01 -1.25 -4.83
N TRP A 12 -21.05 -1.84 -4.13
CA TRP A 12 -21.24 -3.05 -3.33
C TRP A 12 -20.72 -2.84 -1.92
N GLU A 13 -21.33 -3.56 -0.99
CA GLU A 13 -20.89 -3.59 0.39
C GLU A 13 -20.91 -4.98 1.00
N PHE A 14 -20.03 -5.19 1.97
CA PHE A 14 -20.12 -6.33 2.88
C PHE A 14 -21.29 -6.13 3.84
N VAL A 15 -22.17 -7.12 3.90
CA VAL A 15 -23.28 -7.20 4.85
C VAL A 15 -22.95 -8.30 5.85
N TYR A 16 -22.84 -7.92 7.12
CA TYR A 16 -22.54 -8.83 8.22
C TYR A 16 -23.82 -9.26 8.97
N PRO A 17 -23.88 -10.49 9.50
CA PRO A 17 -25.02 -10.93 10.31
C PRO A 17 -25.06 -10.21 11.67
N PRO A 18 -26.20 -10.17 12.38
CA PRO A 18 -26.34 -9.47 13.67
C PRO A 18 -25.26 -9.78 14.69
N LYS A 19 -24.80 -11.04 14.75
CA LYS A 19 -23.70 -11.48 15.64
C LYS A 19 -22.40 -10.69 15.46
N TYR A 20 -22.13 -10.14 14.28
CA TYR A 20 -20.99 -9.24 14.06
C TYR A 20 -21.11 -7.98 14.90
N HIS A 21 -22.26 -7.31 14.85
CA HIS A 21 -22.52 -6.08 15.60
C HIS A 21 -22.52 -6.33 17.12
N GLU A 22 -23.05 -7.48 17.57
CA GLU A 22 -22.98 -7.90 18.98
C GLU A 22 -21.55 -8.04 19.50
N LEU A 23 -20.58 -8.32 18.62
CA LEU A 23 -19.17 -8.51 18.96
C LEU A 23 -18.33 -7.24 18.78
N MET A 24 -18.88 -6.14 18.28
CA MET A 24 -18.13 -4.91 18.00
C MET A 24 -17.57 -4.27 19.26
N ASP A 25 -18.30 -4.29 20.37
CA ASP A 25 -17.82 -3.74 21.66
C ASP A 25 -16.63 -4.56 22.17
N LYS A 26 -16.75 -5.90 22.18
CA LYS A 26 -15.66 -6.82 22.55
C LYS A 26 -14.45 -6.67 21.62
N PHE A 27 -14.68 -6.40 20.34
CA PHE A 27 -13.63 -6.13 19.38
C PHE A 27 -12.91 -4.81 19.69
N GLY A 28 -13.66 -3.75 20.02
CA GLY A 28 -13.12 -2.48 20.49
C GLY A 28 -12.26 -2.64 21.75
N GLU A 29 -12.73 -3.41 22.73
CA GLU A 29 -11.95 -3.74 23.93
C GLU A 29 -10.63 -4.44 23.59
N GLY A 30 -10.64 -5.35 22.59
CA GLY A 30 -9.43 -5.99 22.09
C GLY A 30 -8.41 -5.00 21.51
N ILE A 31 -8.88 -3.98 20.79
CA ILE A 31 -8.05 -2.91 20.25
C ILE A 31 -7.46 -2.08 21.39
N ASP A 32 -8.29 -1.62 22.32
CA ASP A 32 -7.86 -0.82 23.48
C ASP A 32 -6.81 -1.56 24.31
N LEU A 33 -7.01 -2.87 24.55
CA LEU A 33 -6.03 -3.72 25.24
C LEU A 33 -4.68 -3.75 24.50
N TRP A 34 -4.69 -3.82 23.17
CA TRP A 34 -3.46 -3.84 22.39
C TRP A 34 -2.75 -2.47 22.43
N GLU A 35 -3.49 -1.38 22.28
CA GLU A 35 -2.95 -0.01 22.36
C GLU A 35 -2.34 0.29 23.74
N MET A 36 -2.89 -0.29 24.81
CA MET A 36 -2.33 -0.20 26.16
C MET A 36 -1.13 -1.15 26.41
N GLY A 37 -0.69 -1.91 25.41
CA GLY A 37 0.41 -2.87 25.52
C GLY A 37 0.03 -4.19 26.20
N HIS A 38 -1.26 -4.46 26.42
CA HIS A 38 -1.77 -5.72 26.96
C HIS A 38 -1.95 -6.78 25.86
N THR A 39 -0.91 -6.99 25.05
CA THR A 39 -0.92 -7.81 23.82
C THR A 39 -1.48 -9.22 24.02
N ARG A 40 -1.16 -9.90 25.13
CA ARG A 40 -1.69 -11.26 25.41
C ARG A 40 -3.20 -11.25 25.66
N SER A 41 -3.73 -10.22 26.30
CA SER A 41 -5.15 -10.07 26.57
C SER A 41 -5.91 -9.72 25.28
N ALA A 42 -5.35 -8.87 24.43
CA ALA A 42 -5.87 -8.58 23.10
C ALA A 42 -5.92 -9.85 22.24
N GLU A 43 -4.82 -10.60 22.14
CA GLU A 43 -4.76 -11.88 21.40
C GLU A 43 -5.83 -12.87 21.89
N LYS A 44 -6.02 -12.98 23.21
CA LYS A 44 -7.07 -13.83 23.79
C LYS A 44 -8.46 -13.37 23.36
N THR A 45 -8.75 -12.08 23.49
CA THR A 45 -10.04 -11.48 23.13
C THR A 45 -10.37 -11.71 21.65
N TYR A 46 -9.40 -11.50 20.77
CA TYR A 46 -9.53 -11.77 19.34
C TYR A 46 -9.81 -13.24 19.03
N LYS A 47 -9.16 -14.17 19.72
CA LYS A 47 -9.42 -15.61 19.57
C LYS A 47 -10.83 -15.99 20.02
N GLU A 48 -11.30 -15.45 21.15
CA GLU A 48 -12.68 -15.66 21.61
C GLU A 48 -13.70 -15.11 20.59
N ILE A 49 -13.45 -13.96 19.96
CA ILE A 49 -14.29 -13.42 18.88
C ILE A 49 -14.34 -14.40 17.69
N ILE A 50 -13.20 -14.98 17.30
CA ILE A 50 -13.15 -15.98 16.22
C ILE A 50 -13.97 -17.23 16.58
N GLU A 51 -13.87 -17.71 17.83
CA GLU A 51 -14.64 -18.86 18.31
C GLU A 51 -16.15 -18.59 18.26
N GLU A 52 -16.59 -17.38 18.63
CA GLU A 52 -17.99 -16.98 18.60
C GLU A 52 -18.51 -16.68 17.19
N PHE A 53 -17.70 -16.03 16.34
CA PHE A 53 -18.04 -15.70 14.96
C PHE A 53 -16.80 -15.77 14.05
N PRO A 54 -16.54 -16.93 13.42
CA PRO A 54 -15.42 -17.10 12.49
C PRO A 54 -15.46 -16.19 11.25
N GLY A 55 -16.60 -15.54 10.98
CA GLY A 55 -16.77 -14.61 9.87
C GLY A 55 -16.36 -13.17 10.17
N PHE A 56 -15.84 -12.87 11.37
CA PHE A 56 -15.41 -11.53 11.76
C PHE A 56 -14.08 -11.18 11.07
N ILE A 57 -14.12 -10.72 9.81
CA ILE A 57 -12.90 -10.53 9.00
C ILE A 57 -11.87 -9.60 9.68
N ASP A 58 -12.31 -8.51 10.31
CA ASP A 58 -11.40 -7.48 10.83
C ASP A 58 -10.54 -8.00 11.99
N VAL A 59 -11.02 -9.02 12.73
CA VAL A 59 -10.27 -9.62 13.84
C VAL A 59 -9.03 -10.35 13.34
N TYR A 60 -9.10 -10.95 12.14
CA TYR A 60 -7.95 -11.57 11.50
C TYR A 60 -6.93 -10.52 11.06
N HIS A 61 -7.38 -9.35 10.59
CA HIS A 61 -6.46 -8.26 10.27
C HIS A 61 -5.68 -7.80 11.51
N HIS A 62 -6.36 -7.61 12.64
CA HIS A 62 -5.74 -7.13 13.88
C HIS A 62 -4.85 -8.18 14.54
N LEU A 63 -5.22 -9.47 14.50
CA LEU A 63 -4.30 -10.55 14.86
C LEU A 63 -3.08 -10.60 13.94
N GLY A 64 -3.27 -10.33 12.65
CA GLY A 64 -2.19 -10.21 11.68
C GLY A 64 -1.15 -9.18 12.09
N LEU A 65 -1.61 -7.95 12.36
CA LEU A 65 -0.76 -6.85 12.83
C LEU A 65 -0.06 -7.18 14.16
N LEU A 66 -0.81 -7.71 15.13
CA LEU A 66 -0.28 -8.11 16.43
C LEU A 66 0.84 -9.15 16.28
N TYR A 67 0.67 -10.14 15.40
CA TYR A 67 1.69 -11.15 15.15
C TYR A 67 2.89 -10.62 14.39
N GLU A 68 2.68 -9.70 13.44
CA GLU A 68 3.77 -9.01 12.73
C GLU A 68 4.63 -8.20 13.71
N GLU A 69 4.02 -7.39 14.59
CA GLU A 69 4.73 -6.63 15.63
C GLU A 69 5.55 -7.54 16.56
N ALA A 70 5.04 -8.75 16.83
CA ALA A 70 5.73 -9.77 17.62
C ALA A 70 6.81 -10.56 16.84
N GLY A 71 7.07 -10.25 15.56
CA GLY A 71 8.01 -10.97 14.71
C GLY A 71 7.56 -12.39 14.34
N ARG A 72 6.25 -12.65 14.38
CA ARG A 72 5.62 -13.96 14.10
C ARG A 72 5.00 -13.97 12.70
N ASP A 73 5.80 -13.64 11.68
CA ASP A 73 5.36 -13.40 10.30
C ASP A 73 4.53 -14.52 9.68
N ARG A 74 4.81 -15.78 10.06
CA ARG A 74 4.02 -16.92 9.58
C ARG A 74 2.57 -16.83 10.05
N LEU A 75 2.35 -16.49 11.33
CA LEU A 75 1.01 -16.36 11.88
C LEU A 75 0.32 -15.11 11.38
N ALA A 76 1.07 -14.02 11.17
CA ALA A 76 0.54 -12.81 10.53
C ALA A 76 -0.04 -13.14 9.15
N PHE A 77 0.76 -13.82 8.31
CA PHE A 77 0.34 -14.30 7.00
C PHE A 77 -0.88 -15.23 7.06
N GLU A 78 -0.89 -16.23 7.96
CA GLU A 78 -2.01 -17.18 8.10
C GLU A 78 -3.32 -16.45 8.45
N ASN A 79 -3.27 -15.40 9.28
CA ASN A 79 -4.44 -14.61 9.64
C ASN A 79 -4.93 -13.73 8.48
N TRP A 80 -4.06 -12.96 7.81
CA TRP A 80 -4.48 -12.17 6.65
C TRP A 80 -4.99 -13.04 5.50
N LEU A 81 -4.37 -14.21 5.27
CA LEU A 81 -4.86 -15.20 4.31
C LEU A 81 -6.27 -15.69 4.69
N ARG A 82 -6.50 -15.98 5.97
CA ARG A 82 -7.82 -16.46 6.42
C ARG A 82 -8.90 -15.39 6.26
N GLY A 83 -8.63 -14.15 6.67
CA GLY A 83 -9.57 -13.03 6.47
C GLY A 83 -9.85 -12.75 4.99
N TYR A 84 -8.82 -12.81 4.14
CA TYR A 84 -8.96 -12.71 2.69
C TYR A 84 -9.84 -13.82 2.12
N GLN A 85 -9.64 -15.08 2.53
CA GLN A 85 -10.44 -16.22 2.06
C GLN A 85 -11.93 -16.06 2.41
N ILE A 86 -12.23 -15.74 3.67
CA ILE A 86 -13.61 -15.51 4.12
C ILE A 86 -14.28 -14.40 3.31
N GLY A 87 -13.58 -13.28 3.10
CA GLY A 87 -14.12 -12.19 2.28
C GLY A 87 -14.25 -12.57 0.82
N LYS A 88 -13.30 -13.33 0.26
CA LYS A 88 -13.35 -13.76 -1.14
C LYS A 88 -14.50 -14.72 -1.41
N GLU A 89 -14.82 -15.59 -0.46
CA GLU A 89 -15.97 -16.51 -0.51
C GLU A 89 -17.32 -15.79 -0.42
N ALA A 90 -17.37 -14.55 0.08
CA ALA A 90 -18.59 -13.77 0.22
C ALA A 90 -19.07 -13.08 -1.07
N PHE A 91 -18.21 -12.99 -2.11
CA PHE A 91 -18.55 -12.34 -3.37
C PHE A 91 -19.50 -13.19 -4.22
N PRO A 92 -20.55 -12.59 -4.80
CA PRO A 92 -21.35 -13.26 -5.81
C PRO A 92 -20.59 -13.32 -7.15
N HIS A 93 -20.95 -14.30 -8.00
CA HIS A 93 -20.37 -14.45 -9.34
C HIS A 93 -20.62 -13.25 -10.28
N THR A 94 -21.58 -12.38 -9.94
CA THR A 94 -21.91 -11.17 -10.69
C THR A 94 -20.97 -10.00 -10.39
N PHE A 95 -20.20 -10.07 -9.30
CA PHE A 95 -19.24 -9.02 -8.95
C PHE A 95 -18.04 -9.06 -9.89
N THR A 96 -17.75 -7.92 -10.52
CA THR A 96 -16.71 -7.75 -11.53
C THR A 96 -15.73 -6.67 -11.10
N PRO A 97 -14.53 -7.02 -10.58
CA PRO A 97 -13.52 -6.03 -10.18
C PRO A 97 -13.17 -5.08 -11.33
N GLY A 98 -13.00 -3.79 -11.02
CA GLY A 98 -12.72 -2.74 -12.01
C GLY A 98 -13.97 -2.15 -12.69
N LYS A 99 -15.11 -2.84 -12.62
CA LYS A 99 -16.44 -2.27 -12.88
C LYS A 99 -17.15 -1.97 -11.56
N ASP A 100 -17.19 -2.97 -10.69
CA ASP A 100 -17.83 -2.94 -9.38
C ASP A 100 -16.86 -2.47 -8.29
N LEU A 101 -17.40 -1.70 -7.35
CA LEU A 101 -16.65 -0.96 -6.35
C LEU A 101 -16.96 -1.45 -4.93
N LEU A 102 -15.90 -1.48 -4.12
CA LEU A 102 -15.95 -1.58 -2.67
C LEU A 102 -15.37 -0.30 -2.11
N ARG A 103 -16.23 0.71 -1.92
CA ARG A 103 -15.79 2.04 -1.48
C ARG A 103 -15.26 1.95 -0.05
N TRP A 104 -14.10 2.56 0.20
CA TRP A 104 -13.52 2.70 1.55
C TRP A 104 -14.41 3.47 2.53
N GLY A 105 -15.26 4.37 2.01
CA GLY A 105 -16.21 5.14 2.81
C GLY A 105 -17.25 4.28 3.51
N VAL A 106 -17.55 3.09 2.98
CA VAL A 106 -18.42 2.10 3.62
C VAL A 106 -17.58 1.30 4.60
N LEU A 107 -17.87 1.43 5.89
CA LEU A 107 -17.04 0.87 6.96
C LEU A 107 -16.93 -0.65 6.87
N ASP A 108 -18.03 -1.32 6.49
CA ASP A 108 -18.10 -2.77 6.38
C ASP A 108 -17.21 -3.33 5.27
N ASN A 109 -16.78 -2.51 4.29
CA ASN A 109 -15.83 -2.94 3.26
C ASN A 109 -14.37 -3.00 3.76
N ARG A 110 -14.04 -2.22 4.80
CA ARG A 110 -12.66 -2.05 5.26
C ARG A 110 -12.02 -3.33 5.76
N PRO A 111 -12.68 -4.20 6.55
CA PRO A 111 -12.09 -5.46 7.02
C PRO A 111 -11.47 -6.29 5.90
N PHE A 112 -12.20 -6.51 4.80
CA PHE A 112 -11.71 -7.30 3.68
C PHE A 112 -10.57 -6.59 2.92
N LEU A 113 -10.69 -5.27 2.68
CA LEU A 113 -9.65 -4.50 2.01
C LEU A 113 -8.35 -4.43 2.83
N ARG A 114 -8.45 -4.36 4.17
CA ARG A 114 -7.31 -4.40 5.09
C ARG A 114 -6.62 -5.75 5.10
N CYS A 115 -7.38 -6.86 5.19
CA CYS A 115 -6.80 -8.21 5.06
C CYS A 115 -6.11 -8.41 3.71
N THR A 116 -6.75 -7.95 2.62
CA THR A 116 -6.17 -8.04 1.26
C THR A 116 -4.86 -7.26 1.17
N HIS A 117 -4.80 -6.07 1.77
CA HIS A 117 -3.61 -5.24 1.80
C HIS A 117 -2.46 -5.88 2.60
N GLY A 118 -2.74 -6.36 3.82
CA GLY A 118 -1.75 -7.04 4.65
C GLY A 118 -1.21 -8.33 3.99
N LEU A 119 -2.09 -9.10 3.34
CA LEU A 119 -1.68 -10.26 2.55
C LEU A 119 -0.80 -9.85 1.35
N GLY A 120 -1.16 -8.76 0.67
CA GLY A 120 -0.37 -8.17 -0.42
C GLY A 120 1.04 -7.81 0.02
N LEU A 121 1.18 -7.10 1.14
CA LEU A 121 2.47 -6.75 1.75
C LEU A 121 3.29 -7.99 2.08
N CYS A 122 2.70 -9.00 2.72
CA CYS A 122 3.38 -10.27 3.01
C CYS A 122 3.99 -10.94 1.77
N PHE A 123 3.24 -10.97 0.65
CA PHE A 123 3.78 -11.52 -0.60
C PHE A 123 4.87 -10.65 -1.18
N PHE A 124 4.69 -9.33 -1.12
CA PHE A 124 5.63 -8.34 -1.63
C PHE A 124 6.99 -8.44 -0.90
N ASP A 125 6.98 -8.45 0.43
CA ASP A 125 8.18 -8.49 1.27
C ASP A 125 8.92 -9.83 1.18
N ARG A 126 8.20 -10.92 0.92
CA ARG A 126 8.78 -12.25 0.67
C ARG A 126 9.26 -12.44 -0.78
N GLY A 127 9.26 -11.37 -1.58
CA GLY A 127 9.76 -11.36 -2.96
C GLY A 127 8.80 -11.94 -4.01
N ASN A 128 7.61 -12.38 -3.62
CA ASN A 128 6.57 -12.77 -4.59
C ASN A 128 5.80 -11.53 -5.05
N LEU A 129 6.52 -10.65 -5.77
CA LEU A 129 6.00 -9.38 -6.25
C LEU A 129 4.76 -9.57 -7.14
N ALA A 130 4.73 -10.62 -7.97
CA ALA A 130 3.60 -10.89 -8.85
C ALA A 130 2.30 -11.07 -8.07
N LYS A 131 2.31 -11.86 -6.98
CA LYS A 131 1.11 -12.07 -6.16
C LYS A 131 0.73 -10.84 -5.35
N GLY A 132 1.70 -10.11 -4.82
CA GLY A 132 1.46 -8.83 -4.14
C GLY A 132 0.78 -7.83 -5.08
N ILE A 133 1.33 -7.65 -6.27
CA ILE A 133 0.78 -6.77 -7.32
C ILE A 133 -0.66 -7.15 -7.67
N GLU A 134 -0.98 -8.43 -7.89
CA GLU A 134 -2.35 -8.88 -8.17
C GLU A 134 -3.34 -8.43 -7.09
N LEU A 135 -2.98 -8.56 -5.80
CA LEU A 135 -3.83 -8.16 -4.69
C LEU A 135 -3.98 -6.64 -4.59
N PHE A 136 -2.91 -5.89 -4.86
CA PHE A 136 -2.93 -4.44 -4.87
C PHE A 136 -3.71 -3.86 -6.07
N GLU A 137 -3.60 -4.48 -7.24
CA GLU A 137 -4.41 -4.17 -8.44
C GLU A 137 -5.88 -4.38 -8.13
N PHE A 138 -6.23 -5.48 -7.47
CA PHE A 138 -7.59 -5.73 -7.01
C PHE A 138 -8.08 -4.59 -6.10
N ILE A 139 -7.33 -4.20 -5.07
CA ILE A 139 -7.71 -3.10 -4.16
C ILE A 139 -7.95 -1.81 -4.95
N VAL A 140 -7.03 -1.40 -5.83
CA VAL A 140 -7.16 -0.16 -6.61
C VAL A 140 -8.29 -0.22 -7.64
N SER A 141 -8.67 -1.42 -8.09
CA SER A 141 -9.78 -1.62 -9.01
C SER A 141 -11.15 -1.43 -8.34
N VAL A 142 -11.30 -1.85 -7.08
CA VAL A 142 -12.57 -1.76 -6.33
C VAL A 142 -12.65 -0.52 -5.43
N ASN A 143 -11.50 0.02 -5.01
CA ASN A 143 -11.35 1.23 -4.20
C ASN A 143 -10.48 2.26 -4.95
N PRO A 144 -10.99 2.89 -6.02
CA PRO A 144 -10.20 3.76 -6.89
C PRO A 144 -9.69 5.03 -6.20
N ASN A 145 -10.32 5.48 -5.11
CA ASN A 145 -9.83 6.58 -4.30
C ASN A 145 -8.58 6.24 -3.49
N ASP A 146 -8.21 4.95 -3.42
CA ASP A 146 -7.00 4.43 -2.79
C ASP A 146 -6.66 5.07 -1.44
N ASN A 147 -7.64 5.05 -0.53
CA ASN A 147 -7.48 5.56 0.83
C ASN A 147 -6.39 4.83 1.62
N GLN A 148 -5.92 3.68 1.14
CA GLN A 148 -4.88 2.86 1.77
C GLN A 148 -3.47 3.21 1.30
N GLY A 149 -3.31 4.01 0.24
CA GLY A 149 -1.99 4.31 -0.32
C GLY A 149 -1.39 3.18 -1.18
N THR A 150 -2.21 2.21 -1.59
CA THR A 150 -1.81 1.05 -2.38
C THR A 150 -1.20 1.43 -3.73
N ARG A 151 -1.57 2.58 -4.32
CA ARG A 151 -1.00 3.08 -5.57
C ARG A 151 0.52 3.28 -5.50
N ALA A 152 1.06 3.66 -4.34
CA ALA A 152 2.50 3.84 -4.14
C ALA A 152 3.23 2.51 -4.26
N ILE A 153 2.69 1.48 -3.59
CA ILE A 153 3.23 0.11 -3.58
C ILE A 153 3.09 -0.53 -4.97
N LEU A 154 1.99 -0.26 -5.70
CA LEU A 154 1.84 -0.70 -7.08
C LEU A 154 2.91 -0.12 -8.01
N VAL A 155 3.19 1.19 -7.90
CA VAL A 155 4.25 1.80 -8.71
C VAL A 155 5.60 1.17 -8.38
N GLU A 156 5.93 0.99 -7.10
CA GLU A 156 7.15 0.28 -6.71
C GLU A 156 7.21 -1.14 -7.32
N GLY A 157 6.13 -1.91 -7.20
CA GLY A 157 6.05 -3.27 -7.72
C GLY A 157 6.25 -3.33 -9.23
N TYR A 158 5.57 -2.46 -9.97
CA TYR A 158 5.70 -2.36 -11.42
C TYR A 158 7.10 -1.94 -11.86
N LEU A 159 7.75 -1.01 -11.15
CA LEU A 159 9.13 -0.64 -11.44
C LEU A 159 10.09 -1.83 -11.22
N LYS A 160 9.94 -2.55 -10.11
CA LYS A 160 10.76 -3.74 -9.76
C LYS A 160 10.56 -4.91 -10.74
N THR A 161 9.37 -5.04 -11.32
CA THR A 161 9.03 -6.12 -12.27
C THR A 161 9.15 -5.72 -13.73
N GLY A 162 9.50 -4.46 -14.03
CA GLY A 162 9.65 -3.96 -15.39
C GLY A 162 8.33 -3.64 -16.11
N ASN A 163 7.20 -3.61 -15.41
CA ASN A 163 5.91 -3.19 -15.97
C ASN A 163 5.80 -1.66 -16.05
N TYR A 164 6.64 -1.03 -16.86
CA TYR A 164 6.70 0.43 -16.96
C TYR A 164 5.42 1.06 -17.52
N ARG A 165 4.64 0.33 -18.32
CA ARG A 165 3.33 0.81 -18.78
C ARG A 165 2.33 0.89 -17.64
N GLY A 166 2.28 -0.12 -16.77
CA GLY A 166 1.45 -0.07 -15.55
C GLY A 166 1.78 1.11 -14.65
N VAL A 167 3.06 1.52 -14.56
CA VAL A 167 3.44 2.75 -13.86
C VAL A 167 2.78 3.98 -14.48
N LEU A 168 2.81 4.12 -15.82
CA LEU A 168 2.17 5.23 -16.51
C LEU A 168 0.65 5.22 -16.33
N ASP A 169 0.01 4.05 -16.34
CA ASP A 169 -1.43 3.91 -16.12
C ASP A 169 -1.82 4.39 -14.71
N VAL A 170 -1.10 3.96 -13.68
CA VAL A 170 -1.31 4.42 -12.29
C VAL A 170 -1.06 5.93 -12.18
N CYS A 171 0.04 6.43 -12.73
CA CYS A 171 0.34 7.86 -12.70
C CYS A 171 -0.70 8.70 -13.48
N GLY A 172 -1.29 8.16 -14.55
CA GLY A 172 -2.37 8.81 -15.28
C GLY A 172 -3.67 8.86 -14.46
N LYS A 173 -4.00 7.78 -13.74
CA LYS A 173 -5.16 7.73 -12.84
C LYS A 173 -5.02 8.71 -11.67
N TYR A 174 -3.82 8.89 -11.14
CA TYR A 174 -3.51 9.77 -10.00
C TYR A 174 -2.59 10.94 -10.41
N LYS A 175 -2.96 11.65 -11.49
CA LYS A 175 -2.10 12.67 -12.13
C LYS A 175 -1.70 13.86 -11.26
N ASP A 176 -2.52 14.20 -10.25
CA ASP A 176 -2.33 15.34 -9.37
C ASP A 176 -1.67 14.93 -8.03
N ASP A 177 -1.22 13.66 -7.94
CA ASP A 177 -0.55 13.15 -6.75
C ASP A 177 0.88 13.69 -6.63
N ILE A 178 1.30 13.92 -5.39
CA ILE A 178 2.58 14.54 -5.04
C ILE A 178 3.56 13.54 -4.42
N ILE A 179 3.15 12.29 -4.15
CA ILE A 179 4.03 11.35 -3.48
C ILE A 179 5.22 10.95 -4.37
N PRO A 180 6.41 10.70 -3.79
CA PRO A 180 7.60 10.34 -4.53
C PRO A 180 7.44 9.12 -5.43
N ASP A 181 6.70 8.10 -4.98
CA ASP A 181 6.47 6.87 -5.74
C ASP A 181 5.95 7.18 -7.15
N LEU A 182 4.97 8.08 -7.28
CA LEU A 182 4.40 8.46 -8.58
C LEU A 182 5.25 9.53 -9.28
N THR A 183 5.63 10.58 -8.55
CA THR A 183 6.35 11.71 -9.14
C THR A 183 7.72 11.27 -9.68
N TYR A 184 8.47 10.46 -8.95
CA TYR A 184 9.74 9.89 -9.45
C TYR A 184 9.54 8.61 -10.29
N GLY A 185 8.46 7.85 -10.07
CA GLY A 185 8.16 6.64 -10.83
C GLY A 185 7.84 6.91 -12.30
N LYS A 186 7.04 7.95 -12.60
CA LYS A 186 6.69 8.30 -13.99
C LYS A 186 7.91 8.61 -14.87
N PRO A 187 8.83 9.53 -14.53
CA PRO A 187 10.02 9.77 -15.34
C PRO A 187 10.94 8.55 -15.40
N TYR A 188 11.03 7.75 -14.33
CA TYR A 188 11.77 6.48 -14.38
C TYR A 188 11.21 5.55 -15.46
N ALA A 189 9.90 5.32 -15.45
CA ALA A 189 9.22 4.48 -16.43
C ALA A 189 9.42 4.98 -17.87
N LEU A 190 9.31 6.30 -18.09
CA LEU A 190 9.56 6.92 -19.40
C LEU A 190 11.01 6.71 -19.87
N PHE A 191 12.01 6.85 -18.98
CA PHE A 191 13.40 6.55 -19.32
C PHE A 191 13.58 5.09 -19.79
N LYS A 192 12.95 4.13 -19.09
CA LYS A 192 13.03 2.71 -19.45
C LYS A 192 12.26 2.36 -20.72
N LEU A 193 11.20 3.11 -21.04
CA LEU A 193 10.45 2.99 -22.29
C LEU A 193 11.12 3.72 -23.48
N GLY A 194 12.19 4.49 -23.24
CA GLY A 194 12.95 5.18 -24.28
C GLY A 194 12.51 6.62 -24.56
N ASP A 195 11.46 7.12 -23.91
CA ASP A 195 11.04 8.52 -24.00
C ASP A 195 11.88 9.42 -23.08
N LYS A 196 13.16 9.52 -23.42
CA LYS A 196 14.14 10.29 -22.63
C LYS A 196 13.85 11.79 -22.62
N GLY A 197 13.11 12.29 -23.62
CA GLY A 197 12.75 13.69 -23.78
C GLY A 197 11.76 14.11 -22.70
N GLU A 198 10.59 13.48 -22.67
CA GLU A 198 9.57 13.77 -21.65
C GLU A 198 10.08 13.45 -20.25
N ALA A 199 10.76 12.31 -20.08
CA ALA A 199 11.35 11.91 -18.80
C ALA A 199 12.29 12.98 -18.22
N THR A 200 13.10 13.61 -19.08
CA THR A 200 14.05 14.66 -18.67
C THR A 200 13.33 15.93 -18.23
N VAL A 201 12.28 16.35 -18.95
CA VAL A 201 11.50 17.53 -18.60
C VAL A 201 10.83 17.34 -17.24
N LEU A 202 10.10 16.23 -17.07
CA LEU A 202 9.41 15.90 -15.83
C LEU A 202 10.38 15.80 -14.65
N LEU A 203 11.48 15.04 -14.82
CA LEU A 203 12.45 14.85 -13.74
C LEU A 203 13.07 16.17 -13.27
N ARG A 204 13.36 17.11 -14.18
CA ARG A 204 13.86 18.45 -13.80
C ARG A 204 12.85 19.25 -13.01
N GLU A 205 11.59 19.22 -13.42
CA GLU A 205 10.51 19.90 -12.72
C GLU A 205 10.34 19.34 -11.30
N ILE A 206 10.30 18.02 -11.17
CA ILE A 206 10.14 17.34 -9.88
C ILE A 206 11.34 17.61 -8.97
N ILE A 207 12.58 17.57 -9.48
CA ILE A 207 13.78 17.92 -8.70
C ILE A 207 13.70 19.37 -8.18
N ARG A 208 13.14 20.29 -8.96
CA ARG A 208 12.95 21.68 -8.53
C ARG A 208 11.92 21.79 -7.41
N LEU A 209 10.82 21.04 -7.48
CA LEU A 209 9.70 21.09 -6.52
C LEU A 209 9.98 20.28 -5.25
N SER A 210 10.52 19.08 -5.38
CA SER A 210 10.86 18.16 -4.28
C SER A 210 12.31 17.68 -4.38
N PRO A 211 13.31 18.54 -4.09
CA PRO A 211 14.72 18.23 -4.30
C PRO A 211 15.27 17.17 -3.34
N LYS A 212 14.61 16.90 -2.22
CA LYS A 212 15.16 16.04 -1.15
C LYS A 212 15.28 14.59 -1.58
N VAL A 213 14.31 14.07 -2.35
CA VAL A 213 14.34 12.72 -2.90
C VAL A 213 15.56 12.54 -3.82
N ALA A 214 15.75 13.42 -4.80
CA ALA A 214 16.93 13.35 -5.67
C ALA A 214 18.26 13.51 -4.91
N LYS A 215 18.30 14.39 -3.90
CA LYS A 215 19.48 14.51 -3.04
C LYS A 215 19.76 13.22 -2.29
N GLU A 216 18.73 12.55 -1.78
CA GLU A 216 18.86 11.26 -1.10
C GLU A 216 19.40 10.20 -2.06
N LEU A 217 18.77 10.02 -3.23
CA LEU A 217 19.17 9.06 -4.27
C LEU A 217 20.61 9.24 -4.79
N LEU A 218 21.19 10.44 -4.64
CA LEU A 218 22.57 10.75 -5.07
C LEU A 218 23.61 10.58 -3.97
N LYS A 219 23.22 10.30 -2.72
CA LYS A 219 24.19 10.04 -1.66
C LYS A 219 24.97 8.75 -1.91
N LYS A 220 26.18 8.69 -1.34
CA LYS A 220 26.96 7.45 -1.25
C LYS A 220 26.60 6.60 -0.02
N LYS A 221 26.07 7.26 1.01
CA LYS A 221 25.67 6.66 2.28
C LYS A 221 24.37 7.32 2.71
N HIS A 222 23.45 6.51 3.22
CA HIS A 222 22.10 6.93 3.57
C HIS A 222 21.88 6.69 5.06
N PRO A 223 22.50 7.51 5.94
CA PRO A 223 22.19 7.42 7.36
C PRO A 223 20.71 7.78 7.56
N PRO A 224 19.98 7.02 8.39
CA PRO A 224 18.61 7.36 8.75
C PRO A 224 18.51 8.81 9.28
N PRO A 225 17.47 9.57 8.91
CA PRO A 225 17.18 10.87 9.51
C PRO A 225 17.10 10.79 11.05
N ARG A 226 17.40 11.91 11.73
CA ARG A 226 17.41 11.97 13.21
C ARG A 226 16.06 11.61 13.84
N VAL A 227 14.98 11.84 13.12
CA VAL A 227 13.61 11.52 13.54
C VAL A 227 12.99 10.72 12.40
N LEU A 228 12.59 9.49 12.71
CA LEU A 228 11.84 8.61 11.82
C LEU A 228 10.65 8.10 12.62
N TYR A 229 9.45 8.31 12.08
CA TYR A 229 8.21 7.81 12.65
C TYR A 229 7.70 6.70 11.74
N PRO A 230 7.56 5.46 12.22
CA PRO A 230 7.07 4.36 11.39
C PRO A 230 5.67 4.64 10.80
N ASP A 231 4.85 5.41 11.51
CA ASP A 231 3.45 5.70 11.21
C ASP A 231 3.24 7.03 10.47
N ARG A 232 4.29 7.82 10.24
CA ARG A 232 4.16 9.18 9.68
C ARG A 232 5.28 9.51 8.72
N CYS A 233 4.90 10.25 7.68
CA CYS A 233 5.83 10.75 6.70
C CYS A 233 5.58 12.25 6.48
N THR A 234 6.63 13.05 6.60
CA THR A 234 6.57 14.48 6.34
C THR A 234 6.65 14.72 4.85
N VAL A 235 5.58 15.25 4.25
CA VAL A 235 5.55 15.59 2.82
C VAL A 235 6.69 16.56 2.48
N GLY A 236 7.51 16.21 1.50
CA GLY A 236 8.72 16.95 1.12
C GLY A 236 9.85 16.90 2.15
N GLY A 237 9.77 16.01 3.13
CA GLY A 237 10.69 15.85 4.26
C GLY A 237 11.95 15.02 3.96
N HIS A 238 12.80 14.84 4.96
CA HIS A 238 14.00 13.98 4.86
C HIS A 238 13.66 12.50 5.09
N ASP A 239 12.68 12.25 5.96
CA ASP A 239 12.02 10.97 6.17
C ASP A 239 11.37 10.44 4.88
N GLU A 240 10.58 11.26 4.18
CA GLU A 240 9.98 10.89 2.90
C GLU A 240 11.03 10.47 1.86
N ALA A 241 12.07 11.28 1.71
CA ALA A 241 13.17 10.98 0.79
C ALA A 241 13.90 9.68 1.17
N PHE A 242 14.11 9.44 2.46
CA PHE A 242 14.75 8.24 2.97
C PHE A 242 13.89 6.99 2.73
N TYR A 243 12.60 7.03 3.05
CA TYR A 243 11.69 5.89 2.82
C TYR A 243 11.55 5.55 1.33
N TYR A 244 11.49 6.56 0.45
CA TYR A 244 11.50 6.32 -0.99
C TYR A 244 12.80 5.65 -1.44
N TRP A 245 13.95 6.13 -0.96
CA TRP A 245 15.25 5.52 -1.27
C TRP A 245 15.36 4.09 -0.72
N GLU A 246 14.88 3.81 0.48
CA GLU A 246 14.94 2.47 1.07
C GLU A 246 14.18 1.44 0.21
N ARG A 247 12.99 1.81 -0.27
CA ARG A 247 12.12 0.93 -1.07
C ARG A 247 12.57 0.81 -2.53
N SER A 248 12.96 1.94 -3.14
CA SER A 248 13.15 2.07 -4.60
C SER A 248 14.55 2.52 -5.02
N GLY A 249 15.43 2.91 -4.10
CA GLY A 249 16.73 3.51 -4.40
C GLY A 249 17.65 2.60 -5.21
N ILE A 250 17.59 1.29 -5.01
CA ILE A 250 18.36 0.31 -5.79
C ILE A 250 18.05 0.39 -7.29
N LEU A 251 16.81 0.74 -7.67
CA LEU A 251 16.39 0.89 -9.06
C LEU A 251 17.12 2.05 -9.75
N TRP A 252 17.49 3.08 -8.98
CA TRP A 252 18.17 4.29 -9.46
C TRP A 252 19.68 4.10 -9.63
N GLU A 253 20.23 2.96 -9.23
CA GLU A 253 21.63 2.59 -9.51
C GLU A 253 21.81 1.97 -10.90
N ASP A 254 20.73 1.72 -11.66
CA ASP A 254 20.81 1.43 -13.09
C ASP A 254 21.63 2.55 -13.79
N PRO A 255 22.74 2.24 -14.49
CA PRO A 255 23.66 3.27 -14.99
C PRO A 255 23.00 4.35 -15.84
N GLY A 256 22.06 3.97 -16.71
CA GLY A 256 21.37 4.92 -17.58
C GLY A 256 20.43 5.84 -16.81
N ILE A 257 19.78 5.30 -15.77
CA ILE A 257 18.93 6.08 -14.87
C ILE A 257 19.76 7.00 -13.98
N LYS A 258 20.85 6.48 -13.40
CA LYS A 258 21.75 7.24 -12.51
C LYS A 258 22.38 8.42 -13.24
N GLU A 259 22.89 8.22 -14.45
CA GLU A 259 23.41 9.30 -15.29
C GLU A 259 22.32 10.33 -15.60
N GLY A 260 21.11 9.87 -15.93
CA GLY A 260 19.94 10.73 -16.13
C GLY A 260 19.64 11.59 -14.92
N LEU A 261 19.66 11.01 -13.72
CA LEU A 261 19.45 11.72 -12.45
C LEU A 261 20.56 12.74 -12.18
N ILE A 262 21.84 12.36 -12.29
CA ILE A 262 23.00 13.24 -12.06
C ILE A 262 22.93 14.47 -12.96
N ARG A 263 22.70 14.26 -14.26
CA ARG A 263 22.65 15.35 -15.26
C ARG A 263 21.53 16.34 -14.95
N ASN A 264 20.37 15.84 -14.52
CA ASN A 264 19.20 16.68 -14.25
C ASN A 264 19.25 17.35 -12.87
N ALA A 265 19.93 16.75 -11.89
CA ALA A 265 20.18 17.37 -10.60
C ALA A 265 21.31 18.44 -10.64
N GLY A 266 22.35 18.22 -11.45
CA GLY A 266 23.51 19.12 -11.56
C GLY A 266 23.20 20.46 -12.26
N ASN A 267 22.28 20.46 -13.22
CA ASN A 267 21.90 21.66 -13.98
C ASN A 267 21.08 22.68 -13.17
N GLY A 268 20.60 22.32 -11.97
CA GLY A 268 19.94 23.25 -11.04
C GLY A 268 20.89 24.27 -10.37
N LYS A 269 22.21 24.16 -10.59
CA LYS A 269 23.21 25.15 -10.13
C LYS A 269 23.51 26.25 -11.17
N CYS A 270 22.86 26.24 -12.33
CA CYS A 270 23.07 27.24 -13.38
C CYS A 270 21.77 27.97 -13.72
N SER A 271 21.29 28.83 -12.81
CA SER A 271 20.55 30.04 -13.16
C SER A 271 20.24 30.86 -11.90
N ARG A 272 21.12 31.85 -11.66
CA ARG A 272 20.98 33.11 -10.90
C ARG A 272 20.56 33.04 -9.43
#